data_AF-A0A947B2J9-F1
#
_entry.id   AF-A0A947B2J9-F1
#
_cell.length_a   1.000
_cell.length_b   1.000
_cell.length_c   1.000
_cell.angle_alpha   90.00
_cell.angle_beta   90.00
_cell.angle_gamma   90.00
#
_symmetry.space_group_name_H-M   'P 1'
#
loop_
_entity.id
_entity.type
_entity.pdbx_description
1 polymer ?
#
loop_
_entity_poly.entity_id
_entity_poly.type
_entity_poly.pdbx_seq_one_letter_code
_entity_poly.pdbx_strand_id
1 'polypeptide(L)'
;MTTRKITIFDTTLRDGEQVPGAKLNAKQKLEIALQLERLGVNVIEAGFPCSSPGDAQAVKMVAREVRKPIIAGLARAVQQDIDICWESVREAEQPRIHVFLGSSDIHVQKKLRMDRD
;
A
#
# COMPACT_ATOMS: atom_id res chain seq x y z
N MET A 1 5.31 14.31 -31.23
CA MET A 1 6.22 13.64 -30.27
C MET A 1 5.38 13.06 -29.15
N THR A 2 5.47 11.75 -28.88
CA THR A 2 4.79 11.14 -27.73
C THR A 2 5.58 11.46 -26.47
N THR A 3 5.02 12.27 -25.59
CA THR A 3 5.62 12.63 -24.31
C THR A 3 5.69 11.38 -23.42
N ARG A 4 6.89 11.06 -22.90
CA ARG A 4 7.08 9.93 -21.97
C ARG A 4 6.33 10.22 -20.66
N LYS A 5 5.33 9.39 -20.34
CA LYS A 5 4.62 9.46 -19.05
C LYS A 5 5.41 8.72 -17.98
N ILE A 6 5.71 9.39 -16.87
CA ILE A 6 6.31 8.79 -15.67
C ILE A 6 5.24 8.72 -14.59
N THR A 7 5.16 7.59 -13.89
CA THR A 7 4.24 7.39 -12.78
C THR A 7 5.00 7.44 -11.47
N ILE A 8 4.60 8.32 -10.57
CA ILE A 8 5.14 8.44 -9.22
C ILE A 8 4.29 7.57 -8.29
N PHE A 9 4.92 6.54 -7.72
CA PHE A 9 4.35 5.67 -6.70
C PHE A 9 4.98 6.05 -5.36
N ASP A 10 4.21 6.69 -4.49
CA ASP A 10 4.65 7.14 -3.18
C ASP A 10 4.37 6.06 -2.11
N THR A 11 5.39 5.73 -1.32
CA THR A 11 5.32 4.72 -0.25
C THR A 11 5.52 5.32 1.14
N THR A 12 5.39 6.64 1.30
CA THR A 12 5.61 7.36 2.56
C THR A 12 4.77 6.77 3.70
N LEU A 13 3.50 6.44 3.42
CA LEU A 13 2.54 5.93 4.40
C LEU A 13 2.68 4.44 4.74
N ARG A 14 3.58 3.72 4.05
CA ARG A 14 3.82 2.28 4.27
C ARG A 14 5.28 1.98 4.56
N ASP A 15 6.17 2.26 3.62
CA ASP A 15 7.60 1.97 3.78
C ASP A 15 8.27 3.06 4.64
N GLY A 16 7.88 4.32 4.44
CA GLY A 16 8.39 5.46 5.23
C GLY A 16 8.04 5.36 6.72
N GLU A 17 6.84 4.89 7.07
CA GLU A 17 6.42 4.74 8.46
C GLU A 17 7.12 3.60 9.23
N GLN A 18 7.83 2.70 8.53
CA GLN A 18 8.57 1.59 9.16
C GLN A 18 9.85 2.05 9.86
N VAL A 19 10.27 3.31 9.63
CA VAL A 19 11.42 3.90 10.30
C VAL A 19 11.13 4.04 11.82
N PRO A 20 12.07 3.66 12.69
CA PRO A 20 11.92 3.85 14.14
C PRO A 20 11.55 5.29 14.49
N GLY A 21 10.47 5.46 15.26
CA GLY A 21 9.96 6.79 15.66
C GLY A 21 9.02 7.47 14.65
N ALA A 22 8.81 6.89 13.46
CA ALA A 22 7.95 7.46 12.41
C ALA A 22 6.55 6.83 12.33
N LYS A 23 6.13 6.08 13.36
CA LYS A 23 4.81 5.44 13.43
C LYS A 23 3.69 6.49 13.31
N LEU A 24 2.85 6.34 12.29
CA LEU A 24 1.72 7.22 12.02
C LEU A 24 0.42 6.62 12.56
N ASN A 25 -0.41 7.43 13.19
CA ASN A 25 -1.80 7.06 13.46
C ASN A 25 -2.68 7.33 12.22
N ALA A 26 -3.93 6.84 12.24
CA ALA A 26 -4.85 6.96 11.10
C ALA A 26 -5.10 8.41 10.65
N LYS A 27 -5.19 9.36 11.60
CA LYS A 27 -5.41 10.78 11.27
C LYS A 27 -4.16 11.40 10.61
N GLN A 28 -2.98 11.09 11.13
CA GLN A 28 -1.72 11.54 10.54
C GLN A 28 -1.51 10.96 9.13
N LYS A 29 -1.85 9.67 8.93
CA LYS A 29 -1.82 9.05 7.61
C LYS A 29 -2.73 9.78 6.64
N LEU A 30 -3.98 10.08 7.04
CA LEU A 30 -4.92 10.83 6.21
C LEU A 30 -4.41 12.24 5.88
N GLU A 31 -3.89 12.96 6.87
CA GLU A 31 -3.34 14.30 6.67
C GLU A 31 -2.23 14.32 5.62
N ILE A 32 -1.27 13.39 5.73
CA ILE A 32 -0.18 13.25 4.76
C ILE A 32 -0.71 12.79 3.40
N ALA A 33 -1.68 11.86 3.35
CA ALA A 33 -2.27 11.39 2.10
C ALA A 33 -2.94 12.53 1.32
N LEU A 34 -3.62 13.45 2.00
CA LEU A 34 -4.19 14.66 1.40
C LEU A 34 -3.10 15.61 0.87
N GLN A 35 -1.95 15.72 1.55
CA GLN A 35 -0.82 16.49 1.01
C GLN A 35 -0.19 15.83 -0.22
N LEU A 36 -0.07 14.51 -0.23
CA LEU A 36 0.41 13.75 -1.39
C LEU A 36 -0.53 13.88 -2.59
N GLU A 37 -1.85 13.87 -2.36
CA GLU A 37 -2.84 14.18 -3.39
C GLU A 37 -2.65 15.60 -3.95
N ARG A 38 -2.44 16.60 -3.08
CA ARG A 38 -2.19 17.99 -3.50
C ARG A 38 -0.89 18.13 -4.28
N LEU A 39 0.15 17.36 -3.93
CA LEU A 39 1.42 17.27 -4.65
C LEU A 39 1.23 16.66 -6.05
N GLY A 40 0.19 15.85 -6.25
CA GLY A 40 -0.13 15.24 -7.54
C GLY A 40 0.61 13.94 -7.81
N VAL A 41 0.96 13.18 -6.77
CA VAL A 41 1.49 11.82 -6.95
C VAL A 41 0.44 10.93 -7.63
N ASN A 42 0.88 9.93 -8.40
CA ASN A 42 -0.06 9.11 -9.16
C ASN A 42 -0.63 7.95 -8.35
N VAL A 43 0.15 7.41 -7.42
CA VAL A 43 -0.24 6.30 -6.55
C VAL A 43 0.25 6.60 -5.14
N ILE A 44 -0.61 6.33 -4.15
CA ILE A 44 -0.27 6.37 -2.73
C ILE A 44 -0.43 4.95 -2.18
N GLU A 45 0.65 4.36 -1.68
CA GLU A 45 0.58 3.13 -0.89
C GLU A 45 0.26 3.47 0.56
N ALA A 46 -1.02 3.33 0.92
CA ALA A 46 -1.58 3.84 2.16
C ALA A 46 -1.25 2.99 3.41
N GLY A 47 -0.69 1.79 3.22
CA GLY A 47 -0.30 0.90 4.31
C GLY A 47 -0.30 -0.57 3.92
N PHE A 48 -0.20 -1.43 4.95
CA PHE A 48 -0.26 -2.88 4.82
C PHE A 48 -1.47 -3.42 5.62
N PRO A 49 -2.68 -3.50 5.06
CA PRO A 49 -3.91 -3.78 5.80
C PRO A 49 -3.89 -5.01 6.72
N CYS A 50 -3.20 -6.09 6.35
CA CYS A 50 -3.18 -7.31 7.16
C CYS A 50 -2.27 -7.22 8.40
N SER A 51 -1.44 -6.18 8.54
CA SER A 51 -0.51 -6.06 9.68
C SER A 51 -1.25 -5.87 11.01
N SER A 52 -2.35 -5.10 11.00
CA SER A 52 -3.15 -4.83 12.18
C SER A 52 -4.54 -4.31 11.81
N PRO A 53 -5.55 -4.44 12.70
CA PRO A 53 -6.85 -3.78 12.51
C PRO A 53 -6.74 -2.26 12.36
N GLY A 54 -5.75 -1.64 13.03
CA GLY A 54 -5.49 -0.20 12.95
C GLY A 54 -4.99 0.22 11.56
N ASP A 55 -4.12 -0.57 10.95
CA ASP A 55 -3.65 -0.33 9.57
C ASP A 55 -4.79 -0.52 8.56
N ALA A 56 -5.59 -1.58 8.72
CA ALA A 56 -6.76 -1.80 7.88
C ALA A 56 -7.74 -0.59 7.94
N GLN A 57 -8.00 -0.07 9.15
CA GLN A 57 -8.84 1.11 9.35
C GLN A 57 -8.23 2.39 8.76
N ALA A 58 -6.92 2.60 8.91
CA ALA A 58 -6.24 3.75 8.33
C ALA A 58 -6.30 3.73 6.79
N VAL A 59 -6.07 2.57 6.17
CA VAL A 59 -6.17 2.42 4.71
C VAL A 59 -7.61 2.67 4.23
N LYS A 60 -8.63 2.16 4.95
CA LYS A 60 -10.05 2.46 4.65
C LYS A 60 -10.35 3.95 4.70
N MET A 61 -9.82 4.64 5.71
CA MET A 61 -10.00 6.08 5.88
C MET A 61 -9.35 6.84 4.71
N VAL A 62 -8.11 6.51 4.34
CA VAL A 62 -7.43 7.12 3.18
C VAL A 62 -8.19 6.84 1.88
N ALA A 63 -8.62 5.61 1.66
CA ALA A 63 -9.38 5.21 0.48
C ALA A 63 -10.70 6.01 0.33
N ARG A 64 -11.38 6.32 1.44
CA ARG A 64 -12.62 7.10 1.43
C ARG A 64 -12.42 8.60 1.21
N GLU A 65 -11.34 9.17 1.72
CA GLU A 65 -11.18 10.63 1.74
C GLU A 65 -10.33 11.15 0.58
N VAL A 66 -9.38 10.34 0.07
CA VAL A 66 -8.48 10.72 -1.01
C VAL A 66 -9.01 10.20 -2.34
N ARG A 67 -9.19 11.09 -3.32
CA ARG A 67 -10.04 10.83 -4.50
C ARG A 67 -9.30 10.87 -5.84
N LYS A 68 -8.18 11.59 -5.93
CA LYS A 68 -7.46 11.77 -7.21
C LYS A 68 -6.42 10.68 -7.50
N PRO A 69 -5.47 10.35 -6.59
CA PRO A 69 -4.49 9.30 -6.86
C PRO A 69 -5.10 7.90 -6.77
N ILE A 70 -4.39 6.93 -7.32
CA ILE A 70 -4.66 5.52 -7.08
C ILE A 70 -4.29 5.20 -5.64
N ILE A 71 -5.20 4.57 -4.89
CA ILE A 71 -4.93 4.15 -3.51
C ILE A 71 -4.55 2.68 -3.52
N ALA A 72 -3.31 2.41 -3.11
CA ALA A 72 -2.74 1.07 -3.04
C ALA A 72 -2.66 0.58 -1.58
N GLY A 73 -2.98 -0.68 -1.35
CA GLY A 73 -2.63 -1.41 -0.14
C GLY A 73 -1.66 -2.54 -0.47
N LEU A 74 -0.68 -2.77 0.41
CA LEU A 74 0.25 -3.90 0.28
C LEU A 74 -0.42 -5.20 0.77
N ALA A 75 -0.16 -6.33 0.11
CA ALA A 75 -0.63 -7.65 0.54
C ALA A 75 0.44 -8.72 0.27
N ARG A 76 0.57 -9.72 1.16
CA ARG A 76 1.31 -10.94 0.82
C ARG A 76 0.54 -11.72 -0.25
N ALA A 77 1.23 -12.58 -1.00
CA ALA A 77 0.61 -13.53 -1.94
C ALA A 77 -0.14 -14.68 -1.22
N VAL A 78 -1.13 -14.32 -0.39
CA VAL A 78 -2.00 -15.24 0.36
C VAL A 78 -3.43 -14.72 0.22
N GLN A 79 -4.38 -15.60 -0.12
CA GLN A 79 -5.77 -15.21 -0.43
C GLN A 79 -6.39 -14.31 0.66
N GLN A 80 -6.24 -14.70 1.93
CA GLN A 80 -6.80 -13.93 3.05
C GLN A 80 -6.24 -12.50 3.15
N ASP A 81 -4.94 -12.32 2.88
CA ASP A 81 -4.31 -11.00 2.90
C ASP A 81 -4.81 -10.13 1.74
N ILE A 82 -5.02 -10.74 0.57
CA ILE A 82 -5.58 -10.09 -0.62
C ILE A 82 -7.01 -9.64 -0.34
N ASP A 83 -7.82 -10.49 0.29
CA ASP A 83 -9.21 -10.18 0.65
C ASP A 83 -9.28 -9.03 1.66
N ILE A 84 -8.44 -9.05 2.71
CA ILE A 84 -8.34 -7.95 3.69
C ILE A 84 -7.91 -6.66 2.99
N CYS A 85 -6.94 -6.75 2.09
CA CYS A 85 -6.45 -5.58 1.35
C CYS A 85 -7.54 -5.00 0.45
N TRP A 86 -8.26 -5.84 -0.29
CA TRP A 86 -9.41 -5.44 -1.12
C TRP A 86 -10.44 -4.70 -0.28
N GLU A 87 -10.86 -5.30 0.84
CA GLU A 87 -11.82 -4.69 1.76
C GLU A 87 -11.35 -3.34 2.30
N SER A 88 -10.04 -3.14 2.40
CA SER A 88 -9.46 -1.88 2.84
C SER A 88 -9.37 -0.79 1.76
N VAL A 89 -9.21 -1.14 0.48
CA VAL A 89 -9.05 -0.14 -0.60
C VAL A 89 -10.29 0.06 -1.46
N ARG A 90 -11.28 -0.85 -1.44
CA ARG A 90 -12.41 -0.89 -2.39
C ARG A 90 -13.27 0.38 -2.49
N GLU A 91 -13.21 1.27 -1.50
CA GLU A 91 -13.97 2.53 -1.49
C GLU A 91 -13.22 3.71 -2.13
N ALA A 92 -11.96 3.51 -2.56
CA ALA A 92 -11.23 4.47 -3.37
C ALA A 92 -11.81 4.57 -4.79
N GLU A 93 -11.71 5.76 -5.39
CA GLU A 93 -12.07 5.97 -6.80
C GLU A 93 -11.26 5.05 -7.74
N GLN A 94 -10.00 4.81 -7.39
CA GLN A 94 -9.10 3.92 -8.12
C GLN A 94 -8.35 3.02 -7.13
N PRO A 95 -8.93 1.86 -6.76
CA PRO A 95 -8.30 0.94 -5.83
C PRO A 95 -7.17 0.13 -6.50
N ARG A 96 -6.12 -0.18 -5.76
CA ARG A 96 -5.02 -1.06 -6.18
C ARG A 96 -4.59 -1.98 -5.04
N ILE A 97 -4.28 -3.23 -5.39
CA ILE A 97 -3.61 -4.17 -4.49
C ILE A 97 -2.19 -4.35 -5.01
N HIS A 98 -1.20 -4.08 -4.15
CA HIS A 98 0.21 -4.35 -4.42
C HIS A 98 0.59 -5.66 -3.74
N VAL A 99 0.68 -6.74 -4.52
CA VAL A 99 1.05 -8.06 -4.00
C VAL A 99 2.57 -8.23 -4.04
N PHE A 100 3.15 -8.79 -2.98
CA PHE A 100 4.57 -9.11 -2.93
C PHE A 100 4.84 -10.56 -2.47
N LEU A 101 5.98 -11.09 -2.93
CA LEU A 101 6.55 -12.36 -2.52
C LEU A 101 8.08 -12.29 -2.64
N GLY A 102 8.80 -12.89 -1.68
CA GLY A 102 10.26 -12.96 -1.77
C GLY A 102 10.70 -13.98 -2.81
N SER A 103 11.41 -13.54 -3.85
CA SER A 103 11.77 -14.36 -5.02
C SER A 103 13.24 -14.76 -5.11
N SER A 104 14.10 -14.32 -4.17
CA SER A 104 15.50 -14.74 -4.14
C SER A 104 15.63 -16.21 -3.72
N ASP A 105 16.66 -16.91 -4.20
CA ASP A 105 16.85 -18.35 -3.89
C ASP A 105 16.88 -18.62 -2.38
N ILE A 106 17.50 -17.72 -1.63
CA ILE A 106 17.53 -17.79 -0.16
C ILE A 106 16.11 -17.70 0.42
N HIS A 107 15.26 -16.78 -0.07
CA HIS A 107 13.87 -16.67 0.39
C HIS A 107 13.06 -17.92 0.05
N VAL A 108 13.14 -18.37 -1.20
CA VAL A 108 12.39 -19.53 -1.70
C VAL A 108 12.78 -20.80 -0.92
N GLN A 109 14.07 -21.11 -0.82
CA GLN A 109 14.54 -22.34 -0.20
C GLN A 109 14.46 -22.32 1.34
N LYS A 110 14.82 -21.20 1.98
CA LYS A 110 14.99 -21.17 3.45
C LYS A 110 13.76 -20.65 4.18
N LYS A 111 13.05 -19.67 3.61
CA LYS A 111 11.91 -19.02 4.27
C LYS A 111 10.57 -19.61 3.82
N LEU A 112 10.36 -19.75 2.52
CA LEU A 112 9.13 -20.31 1.96
C LEU A 112 9.14 -21.83 1.94
N ARG A 113 10.33 -22.46 1.87
CA ARG A 113 10.52 -23.90 1.73
C ARG A 113 9.77 -24.47 0.52
N MET A 114 9.84 -23.73 -0.58
CA MET A 114 9.23 -24.06 -1.87
C MET A 114 10.32 -24.28 -2.93
N ASP A 115 9.93 -24.88 -4.05
CA ASP A 115 10.63 -24.82 -5.32
C ASP A 115 10.16 -23.60 -6.14
N ARG A 116 10.69 -23.45 -7.37
CA ARG A 116 10.40 -22.31 -8.25
C ARG A 116 9.17 -22.52 -9.14
N ASP A 117 8.66 -23.75 -9.18
CA ASP A 117 7.50 -24.18 -9.97
C ASP A 117 6.25 -24.23 -9.08
#